data_AF-A0A533TUJ3-F1
#
_entry.id   AF-A0A533TUJ3-F1
#
_cell.length_a   1.000
_cell.length_b   1.000
_cell.length_c   1.000
_cell.angle_alpha   90.00
_cell.angle_beta   90.00
_cell.angle_gamma   90.00
#
_symmetry.space_group_name_H-M   'P 1'
#
loop_
_entity.id
_entity.type
_entity.pdbx_description
1 polymer ?
#
loop_
_entity_poly.entity_id
_entity_poly.type
_entity_poly.pdbx_seq_one_letter_code
_entity_poly.pdbx_strand_id
1 'polypeptide(L)'
;SRRVAEVSRETGINYQTIKNWIQHYETGTFDDVSTESCPRLMTAKEKYQLLLDAATLKEDERGGFLRERGIHSEHLVIWDQELREMIDKKPDPKDQELKALRKKNKELEKELQRKEKALAEAAALLVLKKKLDALTKDHEDD
;
A
#
# COMPACT_ATOMS: atom_id res chain seq x y z
N SER A 1 -9.70 -32.14 -7.34
CA SER A 1 -9.93 -31.88 -5.90
C SER A 1 -9.51 -33.10 -5.10
N ARG A 2 -8.66 -32.94 -4.08
CA ARG A 2 -8.28 -34.02 -3.15
C ARG A 2 -9.46 -34.37 -2.24
N ARG A 3 -9.52 -35.62 -1.75
CA ARG A 3 -10.60 -36.05 -0.84
C ARG A 3 -10.24 -35.67 0.61
N VAL A 4 -11.21 -35.22 1.40
CA VAL A 4 -11.02 -34.83 2.82
C VAL A 4 -10.37 -35.94 3.65
N ALA A 5 -10.69 -37.21 3.36
CA ALA A 5 -10.11 -38.37 4.05
C ALA A 5 -8.61 -38.60 3.73
N GLU A 6 -8.15 -38.17 2.55
CA GLU A 6 -6.74 -38.21 2.18
C GLU A 6 -5.96 -37.14 2.97
N VAL A 7 -6.47 -35.91 2.97
CA VAL A 7 -5.89 -34.78 3.71
C VAL A 7 -5.83 -35.07 5.21
N SER A 8 -6.86 -35.68 5.78
CA SER A 8 -6.89 -36.07 7.21
C SER A 8 -5.76 -37.05 7.58
N ARG A 9 -5.49 -38.05 6.71
CA ARG A 9 -4.41 -39.03 6.95
C ARG A 9 -3.02 -38.42 6.77
N GLU A 10 -2.84 -37.53 5.80
CA GLU A 10 -1.56 -36.86 5.55
C GLU A 10 -1.20 -35.86 6.65
N THR A 11 -2.18 -35.10 7.13
CA THR A 11 -1.96 -33.99 8.08
C THR A 11 -2.13 -34.38 9.53
N GLY A 12 -2.71 -35.56 9.81
CA GLY A 12 -3.09 -35.98 11.16
C GLY A 12 -4.25 -35.17 11.77
N ILE A 13 -4.86 -34.27 11.00
CA ILE A 13 -6.01 -33.47 11.43
C ILE A 13 -7.28 -34.33 11.29
N ASN A 14 -8.14 -34.30 12.30
CA ASN A 14 -9.38 -35.08 12.31
C ASN A 14 -10.27 -34.71 11.11
N TYR A 15 -10.82 -35.73 10.44
CA TYR A 15 -11.72 -35.59 9.30
C TYR A 15 -12.87 -34.60 9.55
N GLN A 16 -13.46 -34.63 10.74
CA GLN A 16 -14.57 -33.74 11.11
C GLN A 16 -14.12 -32.28 11.25
N THR A 17 -12.91 -32.04 11.74
CA THR A 17 -12.33 -30.68 11.83
C THR A 17 -12.18 -30.06 10.44
N ILE A 18 -11.64 -30.83 9.49
CA ILE A 18 -11.49 -30.37 8.11
C ILE A 18 -12.86 -30.11 7.47
N LYS A 19 -13.85 -30.97 7.70
CA LYS A 19 -15.22 -30.75 7.24
C LYS A 19 -15.84 -29.48 7.81
N ASN A 20 -15.66 -29.24 9.11
CA ASN A 20 -16.18 -28.03 9.75
C ASN A 20 -15.52 -26.78 9.14
N TRP A 21 -14.20 -26.80 8.89
CA TRP A 21 -13.53 -25.67 8.23
C TRP A 21 -14.05 -25.41 6.81
N ILE A 22 -14.25 -26.46 6.01
CA ILE A 22 -14.85 -26.33 4.67
C ILE A 22 -16.26 -25.76 4.78
N GLN A 23 -17.07 -26.27 5.70
CA GLN A 23 -18.44 -25.80 5.92
C GLN A 23 -18.45 -24.31 6.33
N HIS A 24 -17.61 -23.90 7.28
CA HIS A 24 -17.50 -22.50 7.71
C HIS A 24 -17.05 -21.59 6.57
N TYR A 25 -16.14 -22.06 5.71
CA TYR A 25 -15.69 -21.34 4.52
C TYR A 25 -16.83 -21.18 3.49
N GLU A 26 -17.60 -22.25 3.25
CA GLU A 26 -18.74 -22.23 2.32
C GLU A 26 -19.90 -21.35 2.82
N THR A 27 -20.13 -21.30 4.13
CA THR A 27 -21.18 -20.46 4.73
C THR A 27 -20.75 -19.01 4.91
N GLY A 28 -19.52 -18.64 4.53
CA GLY A 28 -18.99 -17.27 4.68
C GLY A 28 -18.79 -16.84 6.13
N THR A 29 -18.96 -17.74 7.09
CA THR A 29 -18.72 -17.56 8.54
C THR A 29 -17.33 -18.03 8.94
N PHE A 30 -16.44 -18.25 7.97
CA PHE A 30 -15.01 -18.27 8.24
C PHE A 30 -14.59 -16.83 8.48
N ASP A 31 -15.08 -16.29 9.60
CA ASP A 31 -14.48 -15.13 10.21
C ASP A 31 -13.06 -15.59 10.50
N ASP A 32 -12.12 -15.02 9.77
CA ASP A 32 -10.73 -15.08 10.13
C ASP A 32 -10.64 -14.34 11.47
N VAL A 33 -10.89 -15.07 12.55
CA VAL A 33 -10.85 -14.58 13.94
C VAL A 33 -9.46 -13.99 14.25
N SER A 34 -8.48 -14.24 13.36
CA SER A 34 -7.18 -13.64 13.42
C SER A 34 -7.12 -12.20 12.88
N THR A 35 -7.96 -11.76 11.94
CA THR A 35 -7.80 -10.43 11.30
C THR A 35 -8.33 -9.29 12.15
N GLU A 36 -9.48 -9.42 12.81
CA GLU A 36 -10.07 -8.32 13.60
C GLU A 36 -9.33 -8.03 14.92
N SER A 37 -8.59 -9.01 15.45
CA SER A 37 -7.76 -8.83 16.67
C SER A 37 -6.27 -9.03 16.43
N CYS A 38 -5.78 -9.05 15.18
CA CYS A 38 -4.35 -9.23 14.94
C CYS A 38 -3.58 -8.00 15.43
N PRO A 39 -2.71 -8.11 16.47
CA PRO A 39 -1.89 -6.99 16.91
C PRO A 39 -0.98 -6.43 15.80
N ARG A 40 -0.69 -7.24 14.77
CA ARG A 40 0.17 -6.90 13.63
C ARG A 40 -0.54 -6.03 12.58
N LEU A 41 -1.85 -6.16 12.42
CA LEU A 41 -2.61 -5.45 11.40
C LEU A 41 -3.16 -4.10 11.89
N MET A 42 -3.01 -3.81 13.18
CA MET A 42 -3.47 -2.56 13.78
C MET A 42 -2.70 -1.35 13.30
N THR A 43 -3.42 -0.29 12.97
CA THR A 43 -2.86 1.01 12.62
C THR A 43 -2.24 1.69 13.84
N ALA A 44 -1.31 2.62 13.61
CA ALA A 44 -0.69 3.40 14.69
C ALA A 44 -1.73 4.16 15.55
N LYS A 45 -2.82 4.61 14.92
CA LYS A 45 -3.93 5.29 15.61
C LYS A 45 -4.66 4.36 16.57
N GLU A 46 -4.96 3.13 16.15
CA GLU A 46 -5.66 2.15 16.99
C GLU A 46 -4.79 1.68 18.15
N LYS A 47 -3.50 1.41 17.88
CA LYS A 47 -2.51 1.10 18.93
C LYS A 47 -2.45 2.19 19.99
N TYR A 48 -2.45 3.46 19.57
CA TYR A 48 -2.46 4.60 20.48
C TYR A 48 -3.73 4.70 21.33
N GLN A 49 -4.91 4.49 20.73
CA GLN A 49 -6.18 4.47 21.48
C GLN A 49 -6.19 3.36 22.53
N LEU A 50 -5.74 2.15 22.16
CA LEU A 50 -5.64 1.04 23.10
C LEU A 50 -4.68 1.31 24.25
N LEU A 51 -3.57 2.00 24.00
CA LEU A 51 -2.65 2.41 25.06
C LEU A 51 -3.29 3.40 26.03
N LEU A 52 -4.06 4.37 25.51
CA LEU A 52 -4.81 5.31 26.34
C LEU A 52 -5.87 4.59 27.18
N ASP A 53 -6.71 3.79 26.54
CA ASP A 53 -7.76 3.01 27.22
C ASP A 53 -7.14 2.14 28.31
N ALA A 54 -6.11 1.38 27.98
CA ALA A 54 -5.41 0.52 28.93
C ALA A 54 -4.70 1.30 30.05
N ALA A 55 -4.37 2.59 29.87
CA ALA A 55 -3.80 3.43 30.91
C ALA A 55 -4.87 4.04 31.84
N THR A 56 -6.13 4.14 31.39
CA THR A 56 -7.26 4.59 32.22
C THR A 56 -7.81 3.51 33.15
N LEU A 57 -7.61 2.24 32.79
CA LEU A 57 -8.06 1.09 33.55
C LEU A 57 -7.14 0.81 34.75
N LYS A 58 -7.73 0.27 35.82
CA LYS A 58 -6.97 -0.26 36.95
C LYS A 58 -6.25 -1.55 36.57
N GLU A 59 -5.22 -1.91 37.33
CA GLU A 59 -4.34 -3.06 37.02
C GLU A 59 -5.08 -4.40 37.00
N ASP A 60 -6.10 -4.55 37.86
CA ASP A 60 -6.99 -5.71 37.96
C ASP A 60 -7.94 -5.85 36.76
N GLU A 61 -8.41 -4.73 36.20
CA GLU A 61 -9.32 -4.71 35.04
C GLU A 61 -8.56 -4.82 33.71
N ARG A 62 -7.30 -4.38 33.68
CA ARG A 62 -6.46 -4.33 32.48
C ARG A 62 -6.27 -5.71 31.84
N GLY A 63 -6.04 -6.75 32.65
CA GLY A 63 -5.84 -8.10 32.13
C GLY A 63 -7.06 -8.66 31.39
N GLY A 64 -8.27 -8.34 31.85
CA GLY A 64 -9.52 -8.73 31.18
C GLY A 64 -9.69 -8.02 29.84
N PHE A 65 -9.54 -6.69 29.86
CA PHE A 65 -9.62 -5.82 28.69
C PHE A 65 -8.70 -6.26 27.54
N LEU A 66 -7.46 -6.65 27.87
CA LEU A 66 -6.48 -7.10 26.87
C LEU A 66 -6.87 -8.43 26.25
N ARG A 67 -7.35 -9.40 27.04
CA ARG A 67 -7.79 -10.70 26.53
C ARG A 67 -9.02 -10.61 25.64
N GLU A 68 -9.98 -9.76 25.98
CA GLU A 68 -11.17 -9.50 25.15
C GLU A 68 -10.82 -9.00 23.76
N ARG A 69 -9.71 -8.27 23.65
CA ARG A 69 -9.20 -7.69 22.39
C ARG A 69 -8.11 -8.54 21.73
N GLY A 70 -7.88 -9.76 22.21
CA GLY A 70 -6.87 -10.66 21.66
C GLY A 70 -5.43 -10.16 21.78
N ILE A 71 -5.16 -9.25 22.72
CA ILE A 71 -3.85 -8.62 22.91
C ILE A 71 -3.23 -8.97 24.26
N HIS A 72 -1.91 -8.94 24.31
CA HIS A 72 -1.08 -9.23 25.48
C HIS A 72 -0.42 -7.94 26.01
N SER A 73 -0.05 -7.93 27.29
CA SER A 73 0.59 -6.76 27.94
C SER A 73 1.90 -6.35 27.27
N GLU A 74 2.66 -7.32 26.73
CA GLU A 74 3.89 -7.07 25.97
C GLU A 74 3.64 -6.20 24.73
N HIS A 75 2.48 -6.35 24.06
CA HIS A 75 2.14 -5.51 22.91
C HIS A 75 2.01 -4.03 23.29
N LEU A 76 1.50 -3.72 24.48
CA LEU A 76 1.42 -2.33 24.95
C LEU A 76 2.81 -1.72 25.09
N VAL A 77 3.76 -2.45 25.65
CA VAL A 77 5.14 -1.97 25.83
C VAL A 77 5.80 -1.73 24.48
N ILE A 78 5.64 -2.69 23.55
CA ILE A 78 6.17 -2.57 22.19
C ILE A 78 5.56 -1.35 21.47
N TRP A 79 4.25 -1.18 21.54
CA TRP A 79 3.56 -0.09 20.84
C TRP A 79 3.88 1.28 21.44
N ASP A 80 4.02 1.41 22.75
CA ASP A 80 4.46 2.66 23.38
C ASP A 80 5.85 3.05 22.85
N GLN A 81 6.77 2.09 22.78
CA GLN A 81 8.10 2.31 22.22
C GLN A 81 8.06 2.66 20.73
N GLU A 82 7.32 1.90 19.91
CA GLU A 82 7.15 2.16 18.47
C GLU A 82 6.62 3.58 18.22
N LEU A 83 5.60 4.02 18.98
CA LEU A 83 5.00 5.34 18.82
C LEU A 83 5.95 6.46 19.24
N ARG A 84 6.72 6.28 20.32
CA ARG A 84 7.77 7.24 20.72
C ARG A 84 8.84 7.38 19.65
N GLU A 85 9.31 6.26 19.10
CA GLU A 85 10.29 6.27 18.00
C GLU A 85 9.75 6.94 16.74
N MET A 86 8.46 6.78 16.43
CA MET A 86 7.84 7.46 15.30
C MET A 86 7.81 8.98 15.48
N ILE A 87 7.63 9.47 16.71
CA ILE A 87 7.63 10.92 17.03
C ILE A 87 9.07 11.46 17.02
N ASP A 88 10.02 10.70 17.57
CA ASP A 88 11.43 11.11 17.64
C ASP A 88 12.16 11.00 16.29
N LYS A 89 11.60 10.24 15.34
CA LYS A 89 12.08 10.22 13.96
C LYS A 89 11.90 11.61 13.33
N LYS A 90 12.98 12.38 13.36
CA LYS A 90 13.16 13.54 12.48
C LYS A 90 12.92 13.10 11.03
N PRO A 91 12.33 13.97 10.20
CA PRO A 91 12.13 13.65 8.79
C PRO A 91 13.46 13.21 8.19
N ASP A 92 13.47 11.99 7.61
CA ASP A 92 14.68 11.41 7.03
C ASP A 92 15.20 12.39 5.97
N PRO A 93 16.49 12.78 5.99
CA PRO A 93 17.08 13.56 4.91
C PRO A 93 16.75 13.01 3.52
N LYS A 94 16.60 11.68 3.40
CA LYS A 94 16.18 11.01 2.17
C LYS A 94 14.77 11.37 1.73
N ASP A 95 13.83 11.59 2.65
CA ASP A 95 12.46 12.02 2.30
C ASP A 95 12.44 13.44 1.74
N GLN A 96 13.29 14.32 2.28
CA GLN A 96 13.45 15.68 1.75
C GLN A 96 14.10 15.65 0.37
N GLU A 97 15.15 14.84 0.20
CA GLU A 97 15.80 14.63 -1.08
C GLU A 97 14.83 14.05 -2.12
N LEU A 98 14.04 13.04 -1.76
CA LEU A 98 13.02 12.43 -2.62
C LEU A 98 11.97 13.46 -3.07
N LYS A 99 11.52 14.33 -2.15
CA LYS A 99 10.60 15.43 -2.50
C LYS A 99 11.24 16.42 -3.47
N ALA A 100 12.50 16.78 -3.25
CA ALA A 100 13.24 17.67 -4.15
C ALA A 100 13.44 17.04 -5.53
N LEU A 101 13.78 15.75 -5.59
CA LEU A 101 13.94 14.99 -6.82
C LEU A 101 12.63 14.91 -7.61
N ARG A 102 11.52 14.60 -6.94
CA ARG A 102 10.17 14.58 -7.55
C ARG A 102 9.79 15.93 -8.15
N LYS A 103 10.11 17.04 -7.44
CA LYS A 103 9.87 18.39 -7.94
C LYS A 103 10.69 18.68 -9.20
N LYS A 104 11.99 18.39 -9.17
CA LYS A 104 12.90 18.57 -10.32
C LYS A 104 12.46 17.74 -11.51
N ASN A 105 12.09 16.48 -11.28
CA ASN A 105 11.64 15.58 -12.33
C ASN A 105 10.39 16.14 -13.05
N LYS A 106 9.38 16.58 -12.30
CA LYS A 106 8.18 17.22 -12.86
C LYS A 106 8.49 18.51 -13.65
N GLU A 107 9.50 19.27 -13.23
CA GLU A 107 9.92 20.48 -13.92
C GLU A 107 10.63 20.16 -15.24
N LEU A 108 11.53 19.17 -15.22
CA LEU A 108 12.20 18.66 -16.42
C LEU A 108 11.22 18.05 -17.43
N GLU A 109 10.23 17.29 -16.98
CA GLU A 109 9.18 16.74 -17.85
C GLU A 109 8.40 17.85 -18.57
N LYS A 110 8.06 18.93 -17.86
CA LYS A 110 7.37 20.09 -18.48
C LYS A 110 8.25 20.80 -19.49
N GLU A 111 9.54 21.00 -19.19
CA GLU A 111 10.46 21.59 -20.14
C GLU A 111 10.64 20.72 -21.38
N LEU A 112 10.74 19.40 -21.19
CA LEU A 112 10.84 18.45 -22.29
C LEU A 112 9.63 18.55 -23.21
N GLN A 113 8.41 18.52 -22.66
CA GLN A 113 7.18 18.66 -23.45
C GLN A 113 7.13 19.97 -24.24
N ARG A 114 7.57 21.09 -23.65
CA ARG A 114 7.62 22.39 -24.35
C ARG A 114 8.61 22.36 -25.51
N LYS A 115 9.79 21.76 -25.30
CA LYS A 115 10.84 21.63 -26.32
C LYS A 115 10.41 20.70 -27.45
N GLU A 116 9.79 19.56 -27.13
CA GLU A 116 9.24 18.63 -28.12
C GLU A 116 8.14 19.27 -28.96
N LYS A 117 7.24 20.06 -28.35
CA LYS A 117 6.21 20.80 -29.08
C LYS A 117 6.82 21.80 -30.06
N ALA A 118 7.76 22.62 -29.60
CA ALA A 118 8.44 23.59 -30.47
C ALA A 118 9.22 22.90 -31.60
N LEU A 119 9.84 21.76 -31.32
CA LEU A 119 10.54 20.95 -32.32
C LEU A 119 9.58 20.40 -33.37
N ALA A 120 8.41 19.89 -32.96
CA ALA A 120 7.39 19.39 -33.86
C ALA A 120 6.82 20.52 -34.76
N GLU A 121 6.58 21.71 -34.19
CA GLU A 121 6.16 22.89 -34.96
C GLU A 121 7.21 23.30 -36.00
N ALA A 122 8.49 23.34 -35.63
CA ALA A 122 9.58 23.63 -36.57
C ALA A 122 9.67 22.58 -37.69
N ALA A 123 9.53 21.28 -37.36
CA ALA A 123 9.51 20.22 -38.35
C ALA A 123 8.31 20.35 -39.31
N ALA A 124 7.13 20.71 -38.81
CA ALA A 124 5.95 20.94 -39.63
C ALA A 124 6.14 22.11 -40.61
N LEU A 125 6.74 23.22 -40.14
CA LEU A 125 7.07 24.36 -41.01
C LEU A 125 8.05 23.98 -42.13
N LEU A 126 9.08 23.18 -41.83
CA LEU A 126 10.02 22.69 -42.84
C LEU A 126 9.34 21.80 -43.88
N VAL A 127 8.45 20.91 -43.44
CA VAL A 127 7.68 20.04 -44.35
C VAL A 127 6.75 20.86 -45.24
N LEU A 128 6.05 21.85 -44.69
CA LEU A 128 5.18 22.74 -45.46
C LEU A 128 5.97 23.54 -46.50
N LYS A 129 7.12 24.10 -46.12
CA LYS A 129 8.00 24.81 -47.04
C LYS A 129 8.43 23.90 -48.20
N LYS A 130 8.88 22.68 -47.90
CA LYS A 130 9.28 21.70 -48.93
C LYS A 130 8.14 21.35 -49.88
N LYS A 131 6.91 21.22 -49.38
CA LYS A 131 5.72 20.97 -50.22
C LYS A 131 5.37 22.16 -51.11
N LEU A 132 5.45 23.38 -50.57
CA LEU A 132 5.22 24.60 -51.34
C LEU A 132 6.26 24.74 -52.46
N ASP A 133 7.54 24.58 -52.12
CA ASP A 133 8.64 24.66 -53.09
C ASP A 133 8.43 23.64 -54.24
N ALA A 134 7.95 22.43 -53.96
CA ALA A 134 7.63 21.43 -54.97
C ALA A 134 6.47 21.85 -55.89
N LEU A 135 5.36 22.32 -55.33
CA LEU A 135 4.20 22.79 -56.11
C LEU A 135 4.53 23.98 -57.01
N THR A 136 5.41 24.87 -56.55
CA THR A 136 5.78 26.07 -57.30
C THR A 136 6.73 25.74 -58.46
N LYS A 137 7.61 24.75 -58.28
CA LYS A 137 8.52 24.27 -59.32
C LYS A 137 7.81 23.54 -60.45
N ASP A 138 6.80 22.74 -60.13
CA ASP A 138 5.98 22.05 -61.13
C ASP A 138 5.18 23.02 -62.02
N HIS A 139 5.02 24.29 -61.62
CA HIS A 139 4.35 25.35 -62.39
C HIS A 139 5.29 26.23 -63.23
N GLU A 140 6.61 26.14 -63.05
CA GLU A 140 7.60 26.90 -63.84
C GLU A 140 8.17 26.12 -65.03
N ASP A 141 7.91 24.81 -65.10
CA ASP A 141 8.39 23.90 -66.16
C ASP A 141 7.32 23.56 -67.24
N ASP A 142 6.18 24.26 -67.25
CA ASP A 142 5.16 24.30 -68.33
C ASP A 142 5.22 25.64 -69.11
#